data_AF-A0A455UEM4-F1
#
_entry.id   AF-A0A455UEM4-F1
#
_cell.length_a   1.000
_cell.length_b   1.000
_cell.length_c   1.000
_cell.angle_alpha   90.00
_cell.angle_beta   90.00
_cell.angle_gamma   90.00
#
_symmetry.space_group_name_H-M   'P 1'
#
loop_
_entity.id
_entity.type
_entity.pdbx_description
1 polymer ?
#
loop_
_entity_poly.entity_id
_entity_poly.type
_entity_poly.pdbx_seq_one_letter_code
_entity_poly.pdbx_strand_id
1 'polypeptide(L)'
;MGWMLISLIGAVSLGIFGRAYAIRNGLDVEDPETIFIILANLLFHPLVTGFLYAALLAAVMSTISSQLLVASSSLTEDIYRLFFHKNATEQQSVAVGRVCVVLVGIVAAIIASDEDSQVLGLVSNAWAGFGAAFGPLIILSLMWSRTNGAGAIAGMVVGAATVMIWIALGWNGEFMGGPGVYEIIPGFIASMIAIIAVSSMTADAGEYQHITR
;
A
#
# COMPACT_ATOMS: atom_id res chain seq x y z
N MET A 1 -20.72 1.65 5.05
CA MET A 1 -20.48 0.21 5.26
C MET A 1 -21.25 -0.69 4.30
N GLY A 2 -22.56 -0.49 4.05
CA GLY A 2 -23.34 -1.35 3.14
C GLY A 2 -22.79 -1.45 1.70
N TRP A 3 -22.36 -0.34 1.12
CA TRP A 3 -21.78 -0.31 -0.23
C TRP A 3 -20.50 -1.17 -0.38
N MET A 4 -19.61 -1.12 0.63
CA MET A 4 -18.36 -1.89 0.63
C MET A 4 -18.60 -3.40 0.64
N LEU A 5 -19.62 -3.86 1.37
CA LEU A 5 -19.98 -5.28 1.37
C LEU A 5 -20.45 -5.73 -0.01
N ILE A 6 -21.29 -4.92 -0.67
CA ILE A 6 -21.79 -5.22 -2.02
C ILE A 6 -20.64 -5.30 -3.02
N SER A 7 -19.71 -4.33 -2.99
CA SER A 7 -18.56 -4.32 -3.91
C SER A 7 -17.62 -5.50 -3.68
N LEU A 8 -17.35 -5.87 -2.42
CA LEU A 8 -16.48 -7.01 -2.09
C LEU A 8 -17.11 -8.34 -2.51
N ILE A 9 -18.41 -8.53 -2.24
CA ILE A 9 -19.14 -9.72 -2.69
C ILE A 9 -19.10 -9.81 -4.21
N GLY A 10 -19.33 -8.70 -4.92
CA GLY A 10 -19.25 -8.64 -6.38
C GLY A 10 -17.87 -9.02 -6.91
N ALA A 11 -16.79 -8.46 -6.34
CA ALA A 11 -15.42 -8.74 -6.75
C ALA A 11 -15.03 -10.22 -6.52
N VAL A 12 -15.34 -10.77 -5.34
CA VAL A 12 -15.08 -12.18 -5.03
C VAL A 12 -15.88 -13.11 -5.95
N SER A 13 -17.16 -12.80 -6.17
CA SER A 13 -18.02 -13.59 -7.06
C SER A 13 -17.45 -13.60 -8.48
N LEU A 14 -17.07 -12.44 -9.01
CA LEU A 14 -16.46 -12.31 -10.33
C LEU A 14 -15.19 -13.16 -10.46
N GLY A 15 -14.29 -13.12 -9.46
CA GLY A 15 -13.07 -13.93 -9.47
C GLY A 15 -13.36 -15.44 -9.47
N ILE A 16 -14.28 -15.89 -8.61
CA ILE A 16 -14.66 -17.31 -8.51
C ILE A 16 -15.34 -17.78 -9.80
N PHE A 17 -16.36 -17.06 -10.28
CA PHE A 17 -17.07 -17.42 -11.51
C PHE A 17 -16.17 -17.33 -12.74
N GLY A 18 -15.31 -16.31 -12.81
CA GLY A 18 -14.36 -16.15 -13.90
C GLY A 18 -13.37 -17.29 -13.99
N ARG A 19 -12.78 -17.70 -12.87
CA ARG A 19 -11.90 -18.87 -12.82
C ARG A 19 -12.63 -20.15 -13.21
N ALA A 20 -13.84 -20.36 -12.70
CA ALA A 20 -14.64 -21.54 -13.04
C ALA A 20 -14.99 -21.58 -14.54
N TYR A 21 -15.32 -20.43 -15.13
CA TYR A 21 -15.61 -20.31 -16.56
C TYR A 21 -14.35 -20.56 -17.41
N ALA A 22 -13.20 -20.01 -17.02
CA ALA A 22 -11.94 -20.19 -17.73
C ALA A 22 -11.54 -21.68 -17.80
N ILE A 23 -11.55 -22.37 -16.65
CA ILE A 23 -11.23 -23.79 -16.56
C ILE A 23 -12.20 -24.64 -17.41
N ARG A 24 -13.50 -24.35 -17.35
CA ARG A 24 -14.52 -25.13 -18.07
C ARG A 24 -14.40 -24.99 -19.59
N ASN A 25 -13.98 -23.82 -20.08
CA ASN A 25 -13.89 -23.53 -21.51
C ASN A 25 -12.47 -23.64 -22.06
N GLY A 26 -11.50 -24.08 -21.25
CA GLY A 26 -10.10 -24.20 -21.67
C GLY A 26 -9.45 -22.86 -22.03
N LEU A 27 -9.89 -21.76 -21.39
CA LEU A 27 -9.27 -20.45 -21.58
C LEU A 27 -7.99 -20.37 -20.78
N ASP A 28 -6.89 -20.02 -21.45
CA ASP A 28 -5.64 -19.68 -20.79
C ASP A 28 -5.69 -18.23 -20.33
N VAL A 29 -5.55 -18.01 -19.02
CA VAL A 29 -5.59 -16.69 -18.40
C VAL A 29 -4.27 -16.49 -17.68
N GLU A 30 -3.33 -15.85 -18.39
CA GLU A 30 -1.98 -15.58 -17.89
C GLU A 30 -2.01 -14.60 -16.71
N ASP A 31 -2.78 -13.51 -16.83
CA ASP A 31 -2.97 -12.53 -15.77
C ASP A 31 -4.39 -12.61 -15.17
N PRO A 32 -4.53 -13.11 -13.92
CA PRO A 32 -5.81 -13.17 -13.21
C PRO A 32 -6.50 -11.81 -13.03
N GLU A 33 -5.76 -10.70 -13.02
CA GLU A 33 -6.32 -9.35 -12.85
C GLU A 33 -7.15 -8.91 -14.08
N THR A 34 -6.91 -9.53 -15.24
CA THR A 34 -7.64 -9.25 -16.49
C THR A 34 -8.98 -9.99 -16.60
N ILE A 35 -9.34 -10.85 -15.65
CA ILE A 35 -10.51 -11.73 -15.76
C ILE A 35 -11.82 -10.96 -16.00
N PHE A 36 -11.96 -9.77 -15.41
CA PHE A 36 -13.10 -8.88 -15.65
C PHE A 36 -13.20 -8.50 -17.13
N ILE A 37 -12.08 -8.10 -17.73
CA ILE A 37 -11.97 -7.62 -19.10
C ILE A 37 -12.31 -8.75 -20.07
N ILE A 38 -11.76 -9.95 -19.82
CA ILE A 38 -12.00 -11.15 -20.61
C ILE A 38 -13.48 -11.53 -20.60
N LEU A 39 -14.09 -11.66 -19.41
CA LEU A 39 -15.51 -12.03 -19.31
C LEU A 39 -16.44 -10.96 -19.89
N ALA A 40 -16.08 -9.68 -19.74
CA ALA A 40 -16.87 -8.60 -20.31
C ALA A 40 -16.95 -8.67 -21.85
N ASN A 41 -15.87 -9.08 -22.52
CA ASN A 41 -15.85 -9.32 -23.96
C ASN A 41 -16.64 -10.57 -24.36
N LEU A 42 -16.55 -11.65 -23.58
CA LEU A 42 -17.13 -12.93 -23.94
C LEU A 42 -18.64 -13.00 -23.69
N LEU A 43 -19.13 -12.35 -22.62
CA LEU A 43 -20.49 -12.53 -22.14
C LEU A 43 -21.46 -11.43 -22.57
N PHE A 44 -20.96 -10.26 -22.99
CA PHE A 44 -21.79 -9.10 -23.28
C PHE A 44 -21.65 -8.63 -24.72
N HIS A 45 -22.66 -7.90 -25.19
CA HIS A 45 -22.61 -7.20 -26.47
C HIS A 45 -21.57 -6.07 -26.44
N PRO A 46 -20.83 -5.78 -27.53
CA PRO A 46 -19.74 -4.78 -27.54
C PRO A 46 -20.10 -3.41 -26.97
N LEU A 47 -21.36 -2.96 -27.15
CA LEU A 47 -21.85 -1.70 -26.58
C LEU A 47 -21.86 -1.71 -25.04
N VAL A 48 -22.24 -2.83 -24.44
CA VAL A 48 -22.24 -3.00 -22.97
C VAL A 48 -20.80 -3.15 -22.48
N THR A 49 -19.98 -3.92 -23.18
CA THR A 49 -18.55 -4.08 -22.87
C THR A 49 -17.82 -2.74 -22.87
N GLY A 50 -18.04 -1.90 -23.88
CA GLY A 50 -17.48 -0.55 -23.94
C GLY A 50 -17.93 0.34 -22.77
N PHE A 51 -19.21 0.25 -22.37
CA PHE A 51 -19.70 0.94 -21.18
C PHE A 51 -19.01 0.44 -19.89
N LEU A 52 -18.82 -0.87 -19.74
CA LEU A 52 -18.13 -1.46 -18.59
C LEU A 52 -16.67 -1.01 -18.50
N TYR A 53 -15.96 -0.91 -19.64
CA TYR A 53 -14.59 -0.39 -19.67
C TYR A 53 -14.52 1.09 -19.32
N ALA A 54 -15.46 1.89 -19.81
CA ALA A 54 -15.56 3.29 -19.42
C ALA A 54 -15.79 3.44 -17.90
N ALA A 55 -16.66 2.61 -17.31
CA ALA A 55 -16.90 2.60 -15.86
C ALA A 55 -15.65 2.17 -15.06
N LEU A 56 -14.94 1.14 -15.52
CA LEU A 56 -13.68 0.69 -14.92
C LEU A 56 -12.63 1.81 -14.93
N LEU A 57 -12.40 2.43 -16.09
CA LEU A 57 -11.45 3.53 -16.23
C LEU A 57 -11.85 4.73 -15.37
N ALA A 58 -13.14 5.09 -15.32
CA ALA A 58 -13.63 6.17 -14.48
C ALA A 58 -13.36 5.91 -12.99
N ALA A 59 -13.58 4.67 -12.53
CA ALA A 59 -13.29 4.28 -11.14
C ALA A 59 -11.78 4.41 -10.84
N VAL A 60 -10.92 3.86 -11.69
CA VAL A 60 -9.46 3.95 -11.55
C VAL A 60 -8.97 5.39 -11.55
N MET A 61 -9.46 6.24 -12.46
CA MET A 61 -9.09 7.66 -12.52
C MET A 61 -9.50 8.44 -11.26
N SER A 62 -10.64 8.10 -10.65
CA SER A 62 -11.08 8.71 -9.39
C SER A 62 -10.13 8.38 -8.22
N THR A 63 -9.62 7.15 -8.19
CA THR A 63 -8.65 6.71 -7.19
C THR A 63 -7.28 7.32 -7.46
N ILE A 64 -6.76 7.25 -8.68
CA ILE A 64 -5.46 7.83 -9.05
C ILE A 64 -5.42 9.32 -8.71
N SER A 65 -6.46 10.08 -9.05
CA SER A 65 -6.49 11.53 -8.79
C SER A 65 -6.39 11.86 -7.30
N SER A 66 -7.11 11.11 -6.45
CA SER A 66 -7.05 11.32 -5.00
C SER A 66 -5.73 10.87 -4.39
N GLN A 67 -5.18 9.74 -4.83
CA GLN A 67 -3.89 9.25 -4.32
C GLN A 67 -2.71 10.15 -4.74
N LEU A 68 -2.68 10.63 -5.99
CA LEU A 68 -1.69 11.59 -6.45
C LEU A 68 -1.79 12.92 -5.67
N LEU A 69 -3.01 13.39 -5.41
CA LEU A 69 -3.22 14.60 -4.63
C LEU A 69 -2.69 14.43 -3.20
N VAL A 70 -3.03 13.33 -2.53
CA VAL A 70 -2.55 13.03 -1.17
C VAL A 70 -1.03 12.94 -1.15
N ALA A 71 -0.41 12.15 -2.03
CA ALA A 71 1.04 12.05 -2.13
C ALA A 71 1.71 13.42 -2.36
N SER A 72 1.18 14.21 -3.29
CA SER A 72 1.73 15.54 -3.58
C SER A 72 1.59 16.51 -2.40
N SER A 73 0.50 16.43 -1.64
CA SER A 73 0.30 17.25 -0.44
C SER A 73 1.28 16.88 0.66
N SER A 74 1.49 15.59 0.94
CA SER A 74 2.51 15.14 1.90
C SER A 74 3.92 15.56 1.48
N LEU A 75 4.29 15.42 0.20
CA LEU A 75 5.59 15.92 -0.25
C LEU A 75 5.73 17.45 -0.10
N THR A 76 4.68 18.20 -0.38
CA THR A 76 4.73 19.66 -0.28
C THR A 76 4.82 20.11 1.18
N GLU A 77 4.02 19.52 2.06
CA GLU A 77 3.88 19.96 3.44
C GLU A 77 4.97 19.39 4.34
N ASP A 78 5.23 18.09 4.23
CA ASP A 78 6.16 17.37 5.11
C ASP A 78 7.62 17.49 4.66
N ILE A 79 7.86 17.65 3.36
CA ILE A 79 9.23 17.79 2.81
C ILE A 79 9.53 19.24 2.46
N TYR A 80 8.77 19.86 1.54
CA TYR A 80 9.12 21.18 1.03
C TYR A 80 8.97 22.28 2.09
N ARG A 81 7.83 22.39 2.77
CA ARG A 81 7.66 23.39 3.85
C ARG A 81 8.58 23.10 5.03
N LEU A 82 8.72 21.85 5.45
CA LEU A 82 9.51 21.53 6.64
C LEU A 82 11.03 21.72 6.45
N PHE A 83 11.58 21.33 5.30
CA PHE A 83 13.04 21.28 5.08
C PHE A 83 13.58 22.35 4.13
N PHE A 84 12.79 22.83 3.14
CA PHE A 84 13.30 23.75 2.11
C PHE A 84 12.81 25.19 2.30
N HIS A 85 11.52 25.40 2.57
CA HIS A 85 10.96 26.75 2.66
C HIS A 85 9.81 26.86 3.66
N LYS A 86 10.19 27.04 4.94
CA LYS A 86 9.27 27.05 6.10
C LYS A 86 8.19 28.12 6.09
N ASN A 87 8.39 29.21 5.35
CA ASN A 87 7.42 30.30 5.22
C ASN A 87 6.82 30.39 3.80
N ALA A 88 6.70 29.26 3.10
CA ALA A 88 6.14 29.24 1.75
C ALA A 88 4.71 29.77 1.74
N THR A 89 4.42 30.65 0.78
CA THR A 89 3.06 31.12 0.59
C THR A 89 2.18 30.00 0.02
N GLU A 90 0.86 30.14 0.20
CA GLU A 90 -0.11 29.20 -0.38
C GLU A 90 0.07 29.04 -1.90
N GLN A 91 0.33 30.13 -2.62
CA GLN A 91 0.56 30.09 -4.06
C GLN A 91 1.81 29.30 -4.45
N GLN A 92 2.91 29.47 -3.71
CA GLN A 92 4.13 28.69 -3.91
C GLN A 92 3.91 27.21 -3.61
N SER A 93 3.15 26.91 -2.56
CA SER A 93 2.86 25.54 -2.14
C SER A 93 2.00 24.82 -3.18
N VAL A 94 0.98 25.48 -3.74
CA VAL A 94 0.19 24.94 -4.85
C VAL A 94 1.06 24.70 -6.10
N ALA A 95 1.98 25.61 -6.42
CA ALA A 95 2.87 25.44 -7.57
C ALA A 95 3.81 24.23 -7.38
N VAL A 96 4.41 24.08 -6.20
CA VAL A 96 5.25 22.93 -5.85
C VAL A 96 4.43 21.63 -5.86
N GLY A 97 3.22 21.65 -5.30
CA GLY A 97 2.31 20.51 -5.31
C GLY A 97 2.03 20.01 -6.73
N ARG A 98 1.80 20.91 -7.70
CA ARG A 98 1.63 20.53 -9.11
C ARG A 98 2.87 19.85 -9.69
N VAL A 99 4.07 20.32 -9.34
CA VAL A 99 5.33 19.67 -9.75
C VAL A 99 5.44 18.29 -9.10
N CYS A 100 5.13 18.16 -7.81
CA CYS A 100 5.12 16.89 -7.11
C CYS A 100 4.14 15.88 -7.75
N VAL A 101 2.93 16.31 -8.14
CA VAL A 101 1.98 15.44 -8.87
C VAL A 101 2.61 14.88 -10.14
N VAL A 102 3.27 15.72 -10.94
CA VAL A 102 3.94 15.29 -12.18
C VAL A 102 5.07 14.30 -11.88
N LEU A 103 5.91 14.59 -10.89
CA LEU A 103 7.02 13.73 -10.51
C LEU A 103 6.54 12.35 -10.01
N VAL A 104 5.54 12.33 -9.12
CA VAL A 104 4.95 11.08 -8.63
C VAL A 104 4.30 10.31 -9.79
N GLY A 105 3.62 11.00 -10.70
CA GLY A 105 3.04 10.39 -11.90
C GLY A 105 4.09 9.75 -12.82
N ILE A 106 5.24 10.38 -13.01
CA ILE A 106 6.36 9.82 -13.79
C ILE A 106 6.89 8.54 -13.12
N VAL A 107 7.12 8.57 -11.80
CA VAL A 107 7.58 7.38 -11.07
C VAL A 107 6.56 6.25 -11.15
N ALA A 108 5.27 6.56 -10.98
CA ALA A 108 4.20 5.58 -11.14
C ALA A 108 4.16 4.97 -12.55
N ALA A 109 4.35 5.77 -13.60
CA ALA A 109 4.40 5.29 -14.98
C ALA A 109 5.62 4.39 -15.25
N ILE A 110 6.77 4.69 -14.64
CA ILE A 110 7.97 3.84 -14.72
C ILE A 110 7.69 2.49 -14.04
N ILE A 111 7.13 2.49 -12.83
CA ILE A 111 6.79 1.24 -12.12
C ILE A 111 5.75 0.43 -12.90
N ALA A 112 4.75 1.10 -13.48
CA ALA A 112 3.69 0.45 -14.26
C ALA A 112 4.14 -0.04 -15.65
N SER A 113 5.36 0.30 -16.10
CA SER A 113 5.90 -0.18 -17.38
C SER A 113 6.45 -1.61 -17.33
N ASP A 114 6.54 -2.19 -16.14
CA ASP A 114 6.93 -3.58 -15.92
C ASP A 114 5.69 -4.50 -16.06
N GLU A 115 5.60 -5.20 -17.20
CA GLU A 115 4.45 -6.05 -17.56
C GLU A 115 4.37 -7.34 -16.72
N ASP A 116 5.48 -7.78 -16.12
CA ASP A 116 5.54 -9.00 -15.30
C ASP A 116 5.05 -8.78 -13.86
N SER A 117 4.79 -7.51 -13.48
CA SER A 117 4.45 -7.11 -12.12
C SER A 117 2.94 -6.95 -11.92
N GLN A 118 2.34 -7.85 -11.15
CA GLN A 118 0.91 -7.77 -10.80
C GLN A 118 0.63 -6.61 -9.85
N VAL A 119 -0.47 -5.88 -10.09
CA VAL A 119 -0.87 -4.72 -9.27
C VAL A 119 -1.10 -5.14 -7.82
N LEU A 120 -1.75 -6.29 -7.60
CA LEU A 120 -1.99 -6.83 -6.27
C LEU A 120 -0.69 -7.14 -5.54
N GLY A 121 0.32 -7.67 -6.25
CA GLY A 121 1.65 -7.96 -5.69
C GLY A 121 2.35 -6.69 -5.23
N LEU A 122 2.41 -5.67 -6.11
CA LEU A 122 3.01 -4.36 -5.78
C LEU A 122 2.32 -3.71 -4.58
N VAL A 123 1.00 -3.69 -4.58
CA VAL A 123 0.20 -3.11 -3.49
C VAL A 123 0.41 -3.90 -2.21
N SER A 124 0.36 -5.24 -2.25
CA SER A 124 0.60 -6.10 -1.08
C SER A 124 1.96 -5.83 -0.44
N ASN A 125 3.02 -5.76 -1.24
CA ASN A 125 4.38 -5.47 -0.77
C ASN A 125 4.48 -4.09 -0.11
N ALA A 126 3.87 -3.06 -0.71
CA ALA A 126 3.85 -1.72 -0.13
C ALA A 126 3.10 -1.68 1.21
N TRP A 127 1.92 -2.30 1.28
CA TRP A 127 1.13 -2.38 2.52
C TRP A 127 1.81 -3.23 3.59
N ALA A 128 2.55 -4.28 3.22
CA ALA A 128 3.36 -5.03 4.16
C ALA A 128 4.44 -4.15 4.81
N GLY A 129 5.14 -3.33 4.02
CA GLY A 129 6.13 -2.37 4.52
C GLY A 129 5.53 -1.37 5.51
N PHE A 130 4.43 -0.73 5.12
CA PHE A 130 3.70 0.20 6.00
C PHE A 130 3.17 -0.49 7.27
N GLY A 131 2.56 -1.67 7.13
CA GLY A 131 2.02 -2.43 8.24
C GLY A 131 3.09 -2.87 9.23
N ALA A 132 4.26 -3.30 8.74
CA ALA A 132 5.40 -3.69 9.57
C ALA A 132 6.05 -2.49 10.27
N ALA A 133 6.17 -1.35 9.60
CA ALA A 133 6.81 -0.15 10.16
C ALA A 133 5.91 0.56 11.17
N PHE A 134 4.64 0.81 10.82
CA PHE A 134 3.72 1.62 11.62
C PHE A 134 2.82 0.81 12.54
N GLY A 135 2.46 -0.43 12.18
CA GLY A 135 1.53 -1.25 12.96
C GLY A 135 1.98 -1.46 14.42
N PRO A 136 3.19 -2.01 14.66
CA PRO A 136 3.72 -2.19 16.01
C PRO A 136 3.88 -0.87 16.77
N LEU A 137 4.30 0.19 16.07
CA LEU A 137 4.45 1.52 16.66
C LEU A 137 3.11 2.07 17.17
N ILE A 138 2.06 2.02 16.36
CA ILE A 138 0.73 2.51 16.75
C ILE A 138 0.18 1.71 17.93
N ILE A 139 0.36 0.38 17.92
CA ILE A 139 -0.11 -0.47 19.00
C ILE A 139 0.64 -0.15 20.30
N LEU A 140 1.97 -0.10 20.26
CA LEU A 140 2.79 0.14 21.45
C LEU A 140 2.66 1.58 21.96
N SER A 141 2.50 2.57 21.09
CA SER A 141 2.29 3.96 21.52
C SER A 141 0.96 4.15 22.26
N LEU A 142 -0.05 3.32 21.98
CA LEU A 142 -1.35 3.37 22.67
C LEU A 142 -1.41 2.44 23.90
N MET A 143 -0.69 1.33 23.88
CA MET A 143 -0.82 0.27 24.89
C MET A 143 0.34 0.24 25.89
N TRP A 144 1.47 0.86 25.58
CA TRP A 144 2.69 0.74 26.37
C TRP A 144 3.31 2.10 26.68
N SER A 145 3.27 2.48 27.95
CA SER A 145 3.67 3.79 28.45
C SER A 145 5.15 4.13 28.29
N ARG A 146 6.02 3.13 28.06
CA ARG A 146 7.46 3.34 27.85
C ARG A 146 7.84 3.60 26.40
N THR A 147 6.90 3.56 25.45
CA THR A 147 7.22 3.84 24.05
C THR A 147 7.75 5.26 23.90
N ASN A 148 8.94 5.41 23.31
CA ASN A 148 9.58 6.70 23.08
C ASN A 148 10.04 6.87 21.62
N GLY A 149 10.44 8.08 21.24
CA GLY A 149 10.75 8.46 19.87
C GLY A 149 11.95 7.71 19.28
N ALA A 150 12.97 7.41 20.10
CA ALA A 150 14.10 6.59 19.67
C ALA A 150 13.66 5.16 19.33
N GLY A 151 12.83 4.56 20.17
CA GLY A 151 12.23 3.26 19.91
C GLY A 151 11.29 3.26 18.71
N ALA A 152 10.51 4.32 18.54
CA ALA A 152 9.61 4.48 17.39
C ALA A 152 10.37 4.50 16.06
N ILE A 153 11.43 5.32 15.95
CA ILE A 153 12.25 5.40 14.75
C ILE A 153 12.95 4.06 14.50
N ALA A 154 13.52 3.44 15.54
CA ALA A 154 14.17 2.13 15.42
C ALA A 154 13.20 1.06 14.91
N GLY A 155 11.98 1.01 15.46
CA GLY A 155 10.91 0.14 15.01
C GLY A 155 10.54 0.32 13.55
N MET A 156 10.28 1.57 13.15
CA MET A 156 9.91 1.91 11.78
C MET A 156 11.00 1.47 10.79
N VAL A 157 12.26 1.79 11.08
CA VAL A 157 13.41 1.44 10.24
C VAL A 157 13.60 -0.08 10.17
N VAL A 158 13.57 -0.77 11.32
CA VAL A 158 13.75 -2.24 11.36
C VAL A 158 12.61 -2.96 10.65
N GLY A 159 11.36 -2.53 10.85
CA GLY A 159 10.19 -3.10 10.17
C GLY A 159 10.27 -2.95 8.66
N ALA A 160 10.51 -1.72 8.18
CA ALA A 160 10.64 -1.44 6.74
C ALA A 160 11.82 -2.19 6.12
N ALA A 161 12.98 -2.18 6.78
CA ALA A 161 14.17 -2.89 6.31
C ALA A 161 13.95 -4.41 6.25
N THR A 162 13.28 -4.97 7.26
CA THR A 162 12.96 -6.40 7.28
C THR A 162 12.09 -6.78 6.09
N VAL A 163 11.03 -6.01 5.78
CA VAL A 163 10.17 -6.27 4.61
C VAL A 163 10.97 -6.17 3.31
N MET A 164 11.76 -5.11 3.13
CA MET A 164 12.58 -4.94 1.92
C MET A 164 13.57 -6.09 1.72
N ILE A 165 14.26 -6.52 2.78
CA ILE A 165 15.20 -7.65 2.74
C ILE A 165 14.45 -8.95 2.47
N TRP A 166 13.28 -9.15 3.08
CA TRP A 166 12.47 -10.36 2.90
C TRP A 166 12.04 -10.56 1.44
N ILE A 167 11.57 -9.48 0.81
CA ILE A 167 11.20 -9.46 -0.61
C ILE A 167 12.44 -9.67 -1.49
N ALA A 168 13.54 -8.96 -1.21
CA ALA A 168 14.77 -9.06 -2.01
C ALA A 168 15.40 -10.47 -1.99
N LEU A 169 15.21 -11.21 -0.90
CA LEU A 169 15.69 -12.59 -0.76
C LEU A 169 14.70 -13.65 -1.30
N GLY A 170 13.54 -13.24 -1.80
CA GLY A 170 12.50 -14.13 -2.33
C GLY A 170 11.80 -14.98 -1.25
N TRP A 171 11.94 -14.61 0.02
CA TRP A 171 11.39 -15.37 1.16
C TRP A 171 9.87 -15.28 1.27
N ASN A 172 9.25 -14.37 0.52
CA ASN A 172 7.80 -14.32 0.33
C ASN A 172 7.28 -15.45 -0.57
N GLY A 173 8.11 -15.97 -1.49
CA GLY A 173 7.77 -17.07 -2.39
C GLY A 173 8.19 -18.44 -1.85
N GLU A 174 9.43 -18.54 -1.35
CA GLU A 174 9.97 -19.77 -0.78
C GLU A 174 10.83 -19.45 0.45
N PHE A 175 10.52 -20.08 1.58
CA PHE A 175 11.24 -19.86 2.82
C PHE A 175 11.76 -21.18 3.40
N MET A 176 13.08 -21.30 3.51
CA MET A 176 13.76 -22.48 4.08
C MET A 176 13.31 -23.83 3.47
N GLY A 177 13.05 -23.87 2.15
CA GLY A 177 12.58 -25.07 1.44
C GLY A 177 11.09 -25.40 1.66
N GLY A 178 10.34 -24.46 2.24
CA GLY A 178 8.89 -24.53 2.42
C GLY A 178 8.16 -23.38 1.74
N PRO A 179 6.82 -23.30 1.89
CA PRO A 179 6.04 -22.20 1.35
C PRO A 179 6.53 -20.86 1.89
N GLY A 180 6.60 -19.86 1.02
CA GLY A 180 7.01 -18.51 1.38
C GLY A 180 6.18 -17.93 2.52
N VAL A 181 6.82 -17.08 3.31
CA VAL A 181 6.20 -16.42 4.46
C VAL A 181 5.92 -14.97 4.08
N TYR A 182 4.67 -14.56 4.24
CA TYR A 182 4.28 -13.19 3.98
C TYR A 182 5.06 -12.21 4.85
N GLU A 183 5.79 -11.31 4.19
CA GLU A 183 6.81 -10.40 4.68
C GLU A 183 6.34 -9.45 5.79
N ILE A 184 5.04 -9.14 5.86
CA ILE A 184 4.50 -8.35 6.98
C ILE A 184 4.71 -9.05 8.33
N ILE A 185 4.65 -10.38 8.38
CA ILE A 185 4.71 -11.16 9.62
C ILE A 185 6.08 -10.98 10.30
N PRO A 186 7.21 -11.32 9.65
CA PRO A 186 8.53 -11.11 10.24
C PRO A 186 8.83 -9.62 10.43
N GLY A 187 8.41 -8.75 9.51
CA GLY A 187 8.61 -7.30 9.62
C GLY A 187 7.93 -6.70 10.85
N PHE A 188 6.69 -7.09 11.12
CA PHE A 188 5.91 -6.64 12.27
C PHE A 188 6.56 -7.11 13.58
N ILE A 189 7.01 -8.36 13.65
CA ILE A 189 7.68 -8.92 14.83
C ILE A 189 9.00 -8.21 15.07
N ALA A 190 9.83 -8.03 14.03
CA ALA A 190 11.12 -7.37 14.15
C ALA A 190 10.99 -5.90 14.59
N SER A 191 10.03 -5.17 14.01
CA SER A 191 9.68 -3.81 14.43
C SER A 191 9.22 -3.75 15.88
N MET A 192 8.33 -4.65 16.31
CA MET A 192 7.88 -4.72 17.71
C MET A 192 9.05 -4.95 18.67
N ILE A 193 9.93 -5.90 18.36
CA ILE A 193 11.12 -6.19 19.18
C ILE A 193 12.03 -4.97 19.24
N ALA A 194 12.28 -4.30 18.12
CA ALA A 194 13.12 -3.11 18.06
C ALA A 194 12.55 -1.97 18.90
N ILE A 195 11.24 -1.72 18.84
CA ILE A 195 10.59 -0.69 19.66
C ILE A 195 10.76 -1.02 21.15
N ILE A 196 10.48 -2.27 21.55
CA ILE A 196 10.56 -2.70 22.95
C ILE A 196 12.00 -2.59 23.45
N ALA A 197 12.96 -3.13 22.71
CA ALA A 197 14.38 -3.12 23.09
C ALA A 197 14.91 -1.69 23.22
N VAL A 198 14.75 -0.87 22.18
CA VAL A 198 15.30 0.49 22.17
C VAL A 198 14.59 1.39 23.18
N SER A 199 13.26 1.31 23.29
CA SER A 199 12.52 2.11 24.29
C SER A 199 12.87 1.72 25.73
N SER A 200 13.23 0.45 25.97
CA SER A 200 13.64 0.00 27.31
C SER A 200 15.04 0.49 27.70
N MET A 201 15.93 0.66 26.71
CA MET A 201 17.33 1.05 26.88
C MET A 201 17.55 2.57 26.83
N THR A 202 16.60 3.32 26.30
CA THR A 202 16.67 4.78 26.18
C THR A 202 15.83 5.48 27.24
N ALA A 203 16.22 6.70 27.59
CA ALA A 203 15.49 7.50 28.57
C ALA A 203 14.12 7.88 28.01
N ASP A 204 13.10 7.78 28.85
CA ASP A 204 11.76 8.26 28.54
C ASP A 204 11.80 9.79 28.48
N ALA A 205 11.47 10.35 27.31
CA ALA A 205 11.42 11.79 27.10
C ALA A 205 10.09 12.41 27.58
N GLY A 206 9.22 11.64 28.25
CA GLY A 206 7.90 12.10 28.68
C GLY A 206 6.95 12.33 27.50
N GLU A 207 7.21 11.67 26.38
CA GLU A 207 6.42 11.76 25.14
C GLU A 207 5.09 11.03 25.25
N TYR A 208 4.99 10.07 26.18
CA TYR A 208 3.74 9.37 26.46
C TYR A 208 2.77 10.27 27.23
N GLN A 209 1.75 10.79 26.53
CA GLN A 209 0.64 11.48 27.16
C GLN A 209 -0.46 10.48 27.51
N HIS A 210 -0.62 10.19 28.80
CA HIS A 210 -1.70 9.35 29.27
C HIS A 210 -3.04 10.01 28.91
N ILE A 211 -3.89 9.31 28.14
CA ILE A 211 -5.22 9.80 27.79
C ILE A 211 -6.05 9.85 29.08
N THR A 212 -6.17 11.03 29.69
CA THR A 212 -7.15 11.28 30.75
C THR A 212 -8.50 11.45 30.09
N ARG A 213 -9.40 10.49 30.30
CA ARG A 213 -10.76 10.49 29.76
C ARG A 213 -11.72 11.24 30.66
#